data_AF-A0A661T9X0-F1
#
_entry.id   AF-A0A661T9X0-F1
#
_cell.length_a   1.000
_cell.length_b   1.000
_cell.length_c   1.000
_cell.angle_alpha   90.00
_cell.angle_beta   90.00
_cell.angle_gamma   90.00
#
_symmetry.space_group_name_H-M   'P 1'
#
loop_
_entity.id
_entity.type
_entity.pdbx_description
1 polymer ?
#
loop_
_entity_poly.entity_id
_entity_poly.type
_entity_poly.pdbx_seq_one_letter_code
_entity_poly.pdbx_strand_id
1 'polypeptide(L)'
;MMKRKKSRSSWWIFLVVILAAAGIYLYMGGENTPSPPERMRPPAPGVKKSGSPPPPRVKQPIVPPAVPGPAQAISSAPGDSGPAEDACARLDQDIRGFFHYLDGRDYLRRRYPNLNTLARYRKILARLAAHPPVPAGEGKDPRIIVQNLYHFFRVVGQKDLTLMREILDNESDGLELDLDLFYRWAVTGGHCPDPGGIRPTRRMLYRYAGFFLNTTGGRGYLFRRPFAVRLLVSYYCLLIIHQADMEGKNPEGIDIYPLILDLRTEIAHYRDFEFQKDYLDQLDRMARYYREKRHGR
;
A
#
# COMPACT_ATOMS: atom_id res chain seq x y z
N MET A 1 71.49 -8.87 -14.24
CA MET A 1 70.40 -8.96 -15.25
C MET A 1 69.26 -9.80 -14.70
N MET A 2 68.17 -9.20 -14.19
CA MET A 2 66.95 -9.94 -13.80
C MET A 2 65.88 -9.78 -14.89
N LYS A 3 65.53 -10.88 -15.57
CA LYS A 3 64.41 -10.93 -16.51
C LYS A 3 63.09 -10.81 -15.74
N ARG A 4 62.43 -9.65 -15.87
CA ARG A 4 61.05 -9.44 -15.40
C ARG A 4 60.11 -10.38 -16.18
N LYS A 5 59.60 -11.41 -15.50
CA LYS A 5 58.52 -12.29 -15.97
C LYS A 5 57.26 -11.43 -16.09
N LYS A 6 56.98 -10.91 -17.29
CA LYS A 6 55.77 -10.11 -17.58
C LYS A 6 54.56 -11.00 -17.31
N SER A 7 53.88 -10.68 -16.22
CA SER A 7 52.86 -11.49 -15.59
C SER A 7 51.61 -11.57 -16.48
N ARG A 8 51.22 -12.80 -16.85
CA ARG A 8 49.91 -13.16 -17.42
C ARG A 8 48.73 -12.63 -16.57
N SER A 9 48.97 -12.19 -15.33
CA SER A 9 47.97 -11.56 -14.46
C SER A 9 47.48 -10.20 -14.97
N SER A 10 48.32 -9.42 -15.67
CA SER A 10 47.92 -8.09 -16.14
C SER A 10 46.87 -8.13 -17.27
N TRP A 11 46.81 -9.24 -18.02
CA TRP A 11 45.85 -9.39 -19.11
C TRP A 11 44.42 -9.68 -18.61
N TRP A 12 44.29 -10.42 -17.50
CA TRP A 12 43.00 -10.69 -16.87
C TRP A 12 42.35 -9.43 -16.30
N ILE A 13 43.15 -8.51 -15.74
CA ILE A 13 42.64 -7.23 -15.23
C ILE A 13 42.08 -6.39 -16.39
N PHE A 14 42.78 -6.33 -17.53
CA PHE A 14 42.27 -5.65 -18.72
C PHE A 14 40.98 -6.26 -19.25
N LEU A 15 40.87 -7.60 -19.25
CA LEU A 15 39.69 -8.30 -19.73
C LEU A 15 38.47 -8.05 -18.84
N VAL A 16 38.66 -8.01 -17.50
CA VAL A 16 37.60 -7.66 -16.55
C VAL A 16 37.14 -6.21 -16.71
N VAL A 17 38.06 -5.27 -16.93
CA VAL A 17 37.70 -3.85 -17.16
C VAL A 17 36.92 -3.67 -18.45
N ILE A 18 37.30 -4.37 -19.53
CA ILE A 18 36.58 -4.32 -20.82
C ILE A 18 35.16 -4.90 -20.67
N LEU A 19 35.01 -6.03 -19.97
CA LEU A 19 33.68 -6.61 -19.73
C LEU A 19 32.79 -5.73 -18.86
N ALA A 20 33.36 -5.06 -17.84
CA ALA A 20 32.64 -4.10 -17.01
C ALA A 20 32.20 -2.87 -17.83
N ALA A 21 33.08 -2.33 -18.68
CA ALA A 21 32.75 -1.21 -19.56
C ALA A 21 31.67 -1.59 -20.59
N ALA A 22 31.74 -2.79 -21.17
CA ALA A 22 30.72 -3.29 -22.09
C ALA A 22 29.36 -3.49 -21.39
N GLY A 23 29.36 -4.00 -20.15
CA GLY A 23 28.15 -4.12 -19.34
C GLY A 23 27.51 -2.76 -19.03
N ILE A 24 28.32 -1.75 -18.69
CA ILE A 24 27.84 -0.37 -18.47
C ILE A 24 27.31 0.24 -19.76
N TYR A 25 27.99 0.04 -20.89
CA TYR A 25 27.55 0.54 -22.20
C TYR A 25 26.21 -0.07 -22.64
N LEU A 26 26.04 -1.38 -22.46
CA LEU A 26 24.78 -2.06 -22.77
C LEU A 26 23.65 -1.69 -21.81
N TYR A 27 23.98 -1.41 -20.54
CA TYR A 27 23.01 -0.96 -19.54
C TYR A 27 22.57 0.50 -19.76
N MET A 28 23.46 1.37 -20.25
CA MET A 28 23.18 2.79 -20.50
C MET A 28 22.69 3.08 -21.93
N GLY A 29 22.89 2.16 -22.88
CA GLY A 29 22.49 2.31 -24.29
C GLY A 29 21.07 1.84 -24.62
N GLY A 30 20.30 1.42 -23.62
CA GLY A 30 18.98 0.81 -23.78
C GLY A 30 17.81 1.79 -23.76
N GLU A 31 17.93 2.98 -24.36
CA GLU A 31 16.80 3.89 -24.65
C GLU A 31 17.33 5.11 -25.42
N ASN A 32 17.41 5.04 -26.75
CA ASN A 32 17.41 6.19 -27.67
C ASN A 32 17.46 5.69 -29.13
N THR A 33 16.37 5.06 -29.59
CA THR A 33 16.07 5.05 -31.03
C THR A 33 14.86 5.96 -31.25
N PRO A 34 15.03 7.12 -31.92
CA PRO A 34 13.89 7.94 -32.30
C PRO A 34 13.05 7.19 -33.33
N SER A 35 11.78 6.98 -33.03
CA SER A 35 10.81 6.44 -34.00
C SER A 35 10.74 7.37 -35.23
N PRO A 36 10.73 6.85 -36.47
CA PRO A 36 10.53 7.66 -37.66
C PRO A 36 9.14 8.31 -37.63
N PRO A 37 8.97 9.55 -38.15
CA PRO A 37 7.68 10.22 -38.12
C PRO A 37 6.68 9.48 -39.01
N GLU A 38 5.54 9.12 -38.41
CA GLU A 38 4.43 8.48 -39.08
C GLU A 38 3.82 9.44 -40.11
N ARG A 39 3.93 9.06 -41.40
CA ARG A 39 3.30 9.79 -42.51
C ARG A 39 1.78 9.75 -42.34
N MET A 40 1.16 10.93 -42.24
CA MET A 40 -0.28 11.11 -42.35
C MET A 40 -0.82 10.40 -43.60
N ARG A 41 -1.70 9.42 -43.40
CA ARG A 41 -2.60 8.91 -44.45
C ARG A 41 -3.91 9.71 -44.42
N PRO A 42 -4.48 10.07 -45.59
CA PRO A 42 -5.74 10.79 -45.66
C PRO A 42 -6.92 9.90 -45.23
N PRO A 43 -8.03 10.48 -44.74
CA PRO A 43 -9.18 9.73 -44.26
C PRO A 43 -9.97 9.12 -45.44
N ALA A 44 -10.37 7.86 -45.28
CA ALA A 44 -11.33 7.22 -46.18
C ALA A 44 -12.78 7.67 -45.87
N PRO A 45 -13.68 7.67 -46.86
CA PRO A 45 -15.00 8.27 -46.74
C PRO A 45 -15.99 7.38 -45.96
N GLY A 46 -17.02 8.05 -45.43
CA GLY A 46 -17.90 7.51 -44.40
C GLY A 46 -18.80 6.34 -44.81
N VAL A 47 -19.13 5.54 -43.80
CA VAL A 47 -20.31 4.68 -43.78
C VAL A 47 -21.22 5.17 -42.64
N LYS A 48 -22.48 5.45 -42.96
CA LYS A 48 -23.51 5.91 -42.03
C LYS A 48 -24.20 4.73 -41.34
N LYS A 49 -24.35 4.90 -40.02
CA LYS A 49 -25.46 4.55 -39.10
C LYS A 49 -25.91 3.09 -38.96
N SER A 50 -25.95 2.60 -37.71
CA SER A 50 -27.21 2.35 -36.98
C SER A 50 -26.94 1.84 -35.56
N GLY A 51 -27.70 2.32 -34.56
CA GLY A 51 -27.69 1.79 -33.19
C GLY A 51 -27.90 2.86 -32.12
N SER A 52 -29.12 2.93 -31.58
CA SER A 52 -29.61 3.88 -30.57
C SER A 52 -28.76 3.94 -29.29
N PRO A 53 -28.73 5.09 -28.57
CA PRO A 53 -28.05 5.19 -27.28
C PRO A 53 -28.89 4.53 -26.16
N PRO A 54 -28.26 3.81 -25.21
CA PRO A 54 -28.94 3.37 -24.00
C PRO A 54 -29.27 4.58 -23.08
N PRO A 55 -30.31 4.48 -22.24
CA PRO A 55 -30.80 5.60 -21.45
C PRO A 55 -29.80 6.04 -20.36
N PRO A 56 -29.81 7.32 -19.96
CA PRO A 56 -28.93 7.85 -18.92
C PRO A 56 -29.26 7.22 -17.56
N ARG A 57 -28.27 6.58 -16.95
CA ARG A 57 -28.35 6.08 -15.57
C ARG A 57 -28.33 7.28 -14.62
N VAL A 58 -29.45 7.54 -13.97
CA VAL A 58 -29.61 8.59 -12.95
C VAL A 58 -28.58 8.37 -11.84
N LYS A 59 -27.66 9.32 -11.69
CA LYS A 59 -26.74 9.40 -10.54
C LYS A 59 -27.55 9.90 -9.35
N GLN A 60 -27.82 9.05 -8.37
CA GLN A 60 -28.29 9.51 -7.07
C GLN A 60 -27.11 10.10 -6.29
N PRO A 61 -27.27 11.23 -5.58
CA PRO A 61 -26.23 11.78 -4.71
C PRO A 61 -26.07 10.87 -3.50
N ILE A 62 -24.89 10.25 -3.36
CA ILE A 62 -24.51 9.58 -2.11
C ILE A 62 -24.06 10.69 -1.15
N VAL A 63 -24.86 10.93 -0.12
CA VAL A 63 -24.45 11.77 1.02
C VAL A 63 -23.40 10.99 1.80
N PRO A 64 -22.17 11.52 2.00
CA PRO A 64 -21.15 10.83 2.77
C PRO A 64 -21.55 10.75 4.25
N PRO A 65 -21.46 9.59 4.92
CA PRO A 65 -21.63 9.52 6.35
C PRO A 65 -20.45 10.25 7.04
N ALA A 66 -20.78 11.18 7.94
CA ALA A 66 -19.82 11.90 8.74
C ALA A 66 -18.98 10.93 9.60
N VAL A 67 -17.65 11.08 9.50
CA VAL A 67 -16.69 10.40 10.36
C VAL A 67 -16.82 10.95 11.79
N PRO A 68 -17.14 10.15 12.82
CA PRO A 68 -17.14 10.63 14.19
C PRO A 68 -15.70 10.81 14.70
N GLY A 69 -15.36 12.02 15.16
CA GLY A 69 -14.21 12.27 16.02
C GLY A 69 -14.37 11.61 17.40
N PRO A 70 -13.29 11.42 18.17
CA PRO A 70 -13.28 10.50 19.30
C PRO A 70 -13.81 11.11 20.61
N ALA A 71 -14.23 10.19 21.48
CA ALA A 71 -14.64 10.35 22.88
C ALA A 71 -16.12 10.66 23.16
N GLN A 72 -16.94 9.60 23.19
CA GLN A 72 -17.83 9.40 24.33
C GLN A 72 -17.70 7.95 24.82
N ALA A 73 -17.36 7.80 26.09
CA ALA A 73 -17.35 6.52 26.80
C ALA A 73 -18.79 6.02 26.92
N ILE A 74 -19.10 4.88 26.30
CA ILE A 74 -20.38 4.21 26.50
C ILE A 74 -20.20 3.27 27.69
N SER A 75 -20.78 3.69 28.82
CA SER A 75 -20.97 2.87 30.01
C SER A 75 -21.92 1.72 29.68
N SER A 76 -21.49 0.49 29.95
CA SER A 76 -22.24 -0.74 29.68
C SER A 76 -23.35 -0.95 30.71
N ALA A 77 -24.59 -1.06 30.23
CA ALA A 77 -25.67 -1.81 30.89
C ALA A 77 -26.17 -2.89 29.92
N PRO A 78 -26.52 -4.10 30.38
CA PRO A 78 -26.77 -5.24 29.50
C PRO A 78 -28.26 -5.29 29.11
N GLY A 79 -28.53 -5.29 27.81
CA GLY A 79 -29.86 -5.58 27.28
C GLY A 79 -30.31 -4.68 26.14
N ASP A 80 -29.51 -4.55 25.07
CA ASP A 80 -30.04 -4.28 23.73
C ASP A 80 -28.95 -4.61 22.69
N SER A 81 -29.14 -5.68 21.91
CA SER A 81 -28.30 -6.00 20.75
C SER A 81 -28.60 -4.98 19.65
N GLY A 82 -28.05 -3.78 19.81
CA GLY A 82 -28.41 -2.57 19.06
C GLY A 82 -27.69 -2.40 17.70
N PRO A 83 -27.85 -1.22 17.05
CA PRO A 83 -27.34 -0.91 15.69
C PRO A 83 -25.82 -1.07 15.47
N ALA A 84 -25.05 -1.25 16.55
CA ALA A 84 -23.62 -1.51 16.50
C ALA A 84 -23.30 -2.96 16.09
N GLU A 85 -24.09 -3.95 16.50
CA GLU A 85 -23.91 -5.34 16.08
C GLU A 85 -24.18 -5.50 14.58
N ASP A 86 -25.21 -4.81 14.07
CA ASP A 86 -25.53 -4.74 12.65
C ASP A 86 -24.43 -4.06 11.81
N ALA A 87 -23.71 -3.08 12.37
CA ALA A 87 -22.59 -2.44 11.69
C ALA A 87 -21.37 -3.37 11.58
N CYS A 88 -21.05 -4.09 12.66
CA CYS A 88 -19.97 -5.09 12.67
C CYS A 88 -20.25 -6.25 11.71
N ALA A 89 -21.49 -6.74 11.67
CA ALA A 89 -21.90 -7.81 10.77
C ALA A 89 -21.79 -7.38 9.29
N ARG A 90 -22.27 -6.18 8.95
CA ARG A 90 -22.13 -5.61 7.60
C ARG A 90 -20.67 -5.48 7.18
N LEU A 91 -19.81 -4.98 8.06
CA LEU A 91 -18.38 -4.84 7.75
C LEU A 91 -17.67 -6.18 7.52
N ASP A 92 -18.00 -7.23 8.29
CA ASP A 92 -17.48 -8.59 8.04
C ASP A 92 -18.01 -9.16 6.72
N GLN A 93 -19.29 -8.90 6.40
CA GLN A 93 -19.90 -9.29 5.14
C GLN A 93 -19.22 -8.61 3.94
N ASP A 94 -18.94 -7.31 4.02
CA ASP A 94 -18.29 -6.56 2.95
C ASP A 94 -16.87 -7.08 2.67
N ILE A 95 -16.09 -7.36 3.73
CA ILE A 95 -14.75 -7.94 3.61
C ILE A 95 -14.81 -9.33 2.94
N ARG A 96 -15.75 -10.18 3.35
CA ARG A 96 -15.94 -11.50 2.70
C ARG A 96 -16.42 -11.35 1.26
N GLY A 97 -17.28 -10.38 1.00
CA GLY A 97 -17.78 -10.02 -0.31
C GLY A 97 -16.64 -9.65 -1.26
N PHE A 98 -15.67 -8.85 -0.80
CA PHE A 98 -14.46 -8.51 -1.56
C PHE A 98 -13.68 -9.76 -1.99
N PHE A 99 -13.40 -10.71 -1.08
CA PHE A 99 -12.68 -11.93 -1.46
C PHE A 99 -13.49 -12.83 -2.38
N HIS A 100 -14.80 -12.97 -2.15
CA HIS A 100 -15.68 -13.72 -3.04
C HIS A 100 -15.71 -13.10 -4.46
N TYR A 101 -15.72 -11.77 -4.53
CA TYR A 101 -15.60 -11.02 -5.78
C TYR A 101 -14.29 -11.35 -6.51
N LEU A 102 -13.15 -11.34 -5.81
CA LEU A 102 -11.85 -11.68 -6.39
C LEU A 102 -11.82 -13.11 -6.93
N ASP A 103 -12.39 -14.07 -6.19
CA ASP A 103 -12.45 -15.48 -6.61
C ASP A 103 -13.18 -15.66 -7.97
N GLY A 104 -14.08 -14.73 -8.31
CA GLY A 104 -14.83 -14.71 -9.58
C GLY A 104 -14.09 -14.05 -10.75
N ARG A 105 -12.96 -13.35 -10.53
CA ARG A 105 -12.30 -12.55 -11.59
C ARG A 105 -11.52 -13.40 -12.58
N ASP A 106 -11.69 -13.11 -13.88
CA ASP A 106 -11.10 -13.89 -14.97
C ASP A 106 -9.56 -13.88 -14.97
N TYR A 107 -8.94 -12.78 -14.55
CA TYR A 107 -7.48 -12.70 -14.48
C TYR A 107 -6.92 -13.66 -13.41
N LEU A 108 -7.61 -13.80 -12.27
CA LEU A 108 -7.24 -14.78 -11.24
C LEU A 108 -7.59 -16.21 -11.64
N ARG A 109 -8.79 -16.45 -12.17
CA ARG A 109 -9.24 -17.81 -12.53
C ARG A 109 -8.36 -18.47 -13.59
N ARG A 110 -7.87 -17.70 -14.57
CA ARG A 110 -6.99 -18.23 -15.63
C ARG A 110 -5.63 -18.64 -15.10
N ARG A 111 -5.06 -17.87 -14.16
CA ARG A 111 -3.68 -18.06 -13.69
C ARG A 111 -3.58 -18.89 -12.42
N TYR A 112 -4.60 -18.86 -11.58
CA TYR A 112 -4.67 -19.54 -10.29
C TYR A 112 -5.97 -20.33 -10.19
N PRO A 113 -6.13 -21.42 -10.96
CA PRO A 113 -7.33 -22.25 -10.89
C PRO A 113 -7.51 -22.79 -9.47
N ASN A 114 -8.74 -22.71 -8.95
CA ASN A 114 -9.12 -23.15 -7.60
C ASN A 114 -8.51 -22.33 -6.44
N LEU A 115 -8.03 -21.11 -6.70
CA LEU A 115 -7.63 -20.20 -5.63
C LEU A 115 -8.86 -19.77 -4.80
N ASN A 116 -8.76 -19.92 -3.49
CA ASN A 116 -9.62 -19.23 -2.53
C ASN A 116 -8.83 -18.06 -1.93
N THR A 117 -9.14 -16.85 -2.36
CA THR A 117 -8.38 -15.64 -2.01
C THR A 117 -8.47 -15.31 -0.53
N LEU A 118 -9.62 -15.50 0.11
CA LEU A 118 -9.76 -15.34 1.55
C LEU A 118 -8.81 -16.27 2.30
N ALA A 119 -8.87 -17.58 2.05
CA ALA A 119 -8.00 -18.56 2.70
C ALA A 119 -6.51 -18.27 2.43
N ARG A 120 -6.17 -17.78 1.24
CA ARG A 120 -4.81 -17.37 0.91
C ARG A 120 -4.37 -16.15 1.69
N TYR A 121 -5.23 -15.13 1.78
CA TYR A 121 -5.02 -13.93 2.60
C TYR A 121 -4.78 -14.29 4.06
N ARG A 122 -5.60 -15.18 4.64
CA ARG A 122 -5.42 -15.66 6.02
C ARG A 122 -4.03 -16.27 6.25
N LYS A 123 -3.56 -17.11 5.33
CA LYS A 123 -2.22 -17.74 5.40
C LYS A 123 -1.08 -16.72 5.29
N ILE A 124 -1.23 -15.70 4.44
CA ILE A 124 -0.26 -14.62 4.32
C ILE A 124 -0.22 -13.82 5.62
N LEU A 125 -1.38 -13.42 6.13
CA LEU A 125 -1.47 -12.59 7.32
C LEU A 125 -0.91 -13.31 8.55
N ALA A 126 -1.17 -14.61 8.71
CA ALA A 126 -0.59 -15.43 9.78
C ALA A 126 0.95 -15.44 9.72
N ARG A 127 1.54 -15.55 8.53
CA ARG A 127 3.01 -15.48 8.36
C ARG A 127 3.56 -14.10 8.70
N LEU A 128 2.89 -13.04 8.27
CA LEU A 128 3.25 -11.65 8.57
C LEU A 128 3.14 -11.34 10.07
N ALA A 129 2.16 -11.92 10.75
CA ALA A 129 1.98 -11.78 12.20
C ALA A 129 3.07 -12.53 12.98
N ALA A 130 3.44 -13.73 12.52
CA ALA A 130 4.51 -14.54 13.13
C ALA A 130 5.90 -13.93 12.93
N HIS A 131 6.11 -13.18 11.85
CA HIS A 131 7.39 -12.54 11.52
C HIS A 131 7.15 -11.05 11.26
N PRO A 132 6.99 -10.22 12.30
CA PRO A 132 6.80 -8.79 12.13
C PRO A 132 8.12 -8.08 11.78
N PRO A 133 8.09 -6.97 11.03
CA PRO A 133 9.26 -6.15 10.77
C PRO A 133 9.67 -5.36 12.02
N VAL A 134 10.85 -4.75 11.95
CA VAL A 134 11.35 -3.85 13.01
C VAL A 134 11.17 -2.40 12.53
N PRO A 135 10.25 -1.61 13.11
CA PRO A 135 9.85 -0.31 12.56
C PRO A 135 10.84 0.83 12.84
N ALA A 136 11.82 0.63 13.72
CA ALA A 136 12.80 1.65 14.10
C ALA A 136 14.16 1.01 14.48
N GLY A 137 15.20 1.83 14.60
CA GLY A 137 16.53 1.38 15.03
C GLY A 137 17.51 1.05 13.90
N GLU A 138 17.13 1.24 12.64
CA GLU A 138 18.01 1.07 11.47
C GLU A 138 19.31 1.89 11.57
N GLY A 139 19.25 3.10 12.16
CA GLY A 139 20.43 3.94 12.38
C GLY A 139 21.38 3.44 13.48
N LYS A 140 20.94 2.50 14.33
CA LYS A 140 21.76 1.93 15.42
C LYS A 140 22.32 0.56 15.04
N ASP A 141 21.57 -0.25 14.30
CA ASP A 141 21.99 -1.58 13.88
C ASP A 141 21.73 -1.78 12.37
N PRO A 142 22.79 -1.75 11.53
CA PRO A 142 22.65 -1.96 10.08
C PRO A 142 22.05 -3.31 9.68
N ARG A 143 22.08 -4.32 10.57
CA ARG A 143 21.45 -5.63 10.29
C ARG A 143 19.93 -5.50 10.17
N ILE A 144 19.34 -4.54 10.87
CA ILE A 144 17.91 -4.24 10.78
C ILE A 144 17.56 -3.73 9.37
N ILE A 145 18.43 -2.91 8.75
CA ILE A 145 18.23 -2.43 7.38
C ILE A 145 18.13 -3.63 6.42
N VAL A 146 19.07 -4.57 6.51
CA VAL A 146 19.09 -5.77 5.66
C VAL A 146 17.85 -6.64 5.94
N GLN A 147 17.45 -6.79 7.20
CA GLN A 147 16.24 -7.54 7.56
C GLN A 147 14.98 -6.91 6.94
N ASN A 148 14.80 -5.60 7.09
CA ASN A 148 13.65 -4.86 6.58
C ASN A 148 13.63 -4.84 5.04
N LEU A 149 14.79 -4.68 4.39
CA LEU A 149 14.90 -4.63 2.93
C LEU A 149 14.37 -5.90 2.25
N TYR A 150 14.61 -7.07 2.87
CA TYR A 150 14.18 -8.37 2.34
C TYR A 150 12.94 -8.93 3.04
N HIS A 151 12.29 -8.16 3.90
CA HIS A 151 11.20 -8.62 4.78
C HIS A 151 10.08 -9.35 4.02
N PHE A 152 9.45 -8.66 3.07
CA PHE A 152 8.34 -9.23 2.31
C PHE A 152 8.76 -10.41 1.45
N PHE A 153 9.94 -10.35 0.82
CA PHE A 153 10.43 -11.46 0.01
C PHE A 153 10.59 -12.73 0.86
N ARG A 154 11.11 -12.62 2.08
CA ARG A 154 11.32 -13.75 3.00
C ARG A 154 10.02 -14.27 3.60
N VAL A 155 9.13 -13.38 4.06
CA VAL A 155 7.93 -13.78 4.83
C VAL A 155 6.76 -14.15 3.93
N VAL A 156 6.51 -13.35 2.89
CA VAL A 156 5.37 -13.54 1.97
C VAL A 156 5.73 -14.51 0.85
N GLY A 157 6.95 -14.40 0.32
CA GLY A 157 7.44 -15.25 -0.77
C GLY A 157 6.96 -14.79 -2.15
N GLN A 158 7.72 -15.17 -3.17
CA GLN A 158 7.54 -14.66 -4.54
C GLN A 158 6.15 -14.91 -5.12
N LYS A 159 5.59 -16.12 -4.98
CA LYS A 159 4.28 -16.47 -5.54
C LYS A 159 3.17 -15.56 -5.03
N ASP A 160 3.20 -15.27 -3.73
CA ASP A 160 2.22 -14.38 -3.10
C ASP A 160 2.44 -12.92 -3.43
N LEU A 161 3.69 -12.48 -3.52
CA LEU A 161 3.99 -11.12 -3.97
C LEU A 161 3.55 -10.88 -5.41
N THR A 162 3.66 -11.87 -6.28
CA THR A 162 3.13 -11.80 -7.65
C THR A 162 1.61 -11.73 -7.64
N LEU A 163 0.93 -12.56 -6.85
CA LEU A 163 -0.53 -12.52 -6.71
C LEU A 163 -1.02 -11.15 -6.20
N MET A 164 -0.39 -10.63 -5.14
CA MET A 164 -0.74 -9.30 -4.60
C MET A 164 -0.55 -8.19 -5.63
N ARG A 165 0.54 -8.24 -6.40
CA ARG A 165 0.77 -7.27 -7.47
C ARG A 165 -0.31 -7.36 -8.53
N GLU A 166 -0.64 -8.56 -8.98
CA GLU A 166 -1.66 -8.77 -10.00
C GLU A 166 -3.05 -8.30 -9.54
N ILE A 167 -3.40 -8.49 -8.27
CA ILE A 167 -4.63 -7.89 -7.70
C ILE A 167 -4.55 -6.36 -7.75
N LEU A 168 -3.46 -5.75 -7.27
CA LEU A 168 -3.32 -4.29 -7.27
C LEU A 168 -3.34 -3.67 -8.67
N ASP A 169 -2.80 -4.38 -9.67
CA ASP A 169 -2.74 -3.90 -11.05
C ASP A 169 -4.11 -3.99 -11.76
N ASN A 170 -4.99 -4.92 -11.34
CA ASN A 170 -6.32 -5.11 -11.95
C ASN A 170 -7.46 -4.44 -11.18
N GLU A 171 -7.28 -4.18 -9.89
CA GLU A 171 -8.29 -3.61 -9.00
C GLU A 171 -7.98 -2.13 -8.65
N SER A 172 -7.19 -1.46 -9.49
CA SER A 172 -6.75 -0.08 -9.26
C SER A 172 -7.90 0.92 -9.12
N ASP A 173 -8.99 0.70 -9.84
CA ASP A 173 -10.15 1.62 -9.87
C ASP A 173 -10.94 1.60 -8.56
N GLY A 174 -10.92 0.46 -7.85
CA GLY A 174 -11.59 0.28 -6.56
C GLY A 174 -10.72 0.61 -5.35
N LEU A 175 -9.45 0.99 -5.58
CA LEU A 175 -8.42 1.01 -4.56
C LEU A 175 -8.75 1.89 -3.34
N GLU A 176 -9.34 3.07 -3.55
CA GLU A 176 -9.75 3.96 -2.45
C GLU A 176 -10.82 3.32 -1.56
N LEU A 177 -11.85 2.70 -2.16
CA LEU A 177 -12.93 2.03 -1.45
C LEU A 177 -12.45 0.78 -0.73
N ASP A 178 -11.61 -0.01 -1.40
CA ASP A 178 -11.07 -1.25 -0.85
C ASP A 178 -10.18 -0.95 0.36
N LEU A 179 -9.22 -0.04 0.24
CA LEU A 179 -8.34 0.29 1.35
C LEU A 179 -9.09 0.92 2.53
N ASP A 180 -10.12 1.73 2.26
CA ASP A 180 -10.98 2.27 3.29
C ASP A 180 -11.77 1.18 4.04
N LEU A 181 -12.35 0.23 3.29
CA LEU A 181 -13.03 -0.94 3.85
C LEU A 181 -12.08 -1.76 4.74
N PHE A 182 -10.89 -2.10 4.22
CA PHE A 182 -9.88 -2.86 4.97
C PHE A 182 -9.37 -2.12 6.20
N TYR A 183 -9.17 -0.80 6.10
CA TYR A 183 -8.76 0.02 7.23
C TYR A 183 -9.83 0.03 8.33
N ARG A 184 -11.09 0.36 7.97
CA ARG A 184 -12.22 0.36 8.91
C ARG A 184 -12.33 -0.99 9.61
N TRP A 185 -12.30 -2.08 8.85
CA TRP A 185 -12.32 -3.44 9.41
C TRP A 185 -11.14 -3.70 10.34
N ALA A 186 -9.92 -3.34 9.95
CA ALA A 186 -8.72 -3.58 10.75
C ALA A 186 -8.72 -2.83 12.09
N VAL A 187 -9.19 -1.57 12.12
CA VAL A 187 -9.12 -0.72 13.33
C VAL A 187 -10.28 -0.93 14.30
N THR A 188 -11.36 -1.61 13.91
CA THR A 188 -12.45 -1.97 14.85
C THR A 188 -11.95 -2.73 16.08
N GLY A 189 -10.84 -3.49 15.95
CA GLY A 189 -10.19 -4.14 17.08
C GLY A 189 -11.13 -5.11 17.80
N GLY A 190 -11.18 -5.06 19.14
CA GLY A 190 -12.06 -5.92 19.94
C GLY A 190 -13.53 -5.50 20.00
N HIS A 191 -13.91 -4.39 19.36
CA HIS A 191 -15.30 -3.91 19.38
C HIS A 191 -16.23 -4.71 18.47
N CYS A 192 -15.69 -5.32 17.42
CA CYS A 192 -16.43 -6.23 16.55
C CYS A 192 -15.94 -7.66 16.75
N PRO A 193 -16.82 -8.67 16.69
CA PRO A 193 -16.41 -10.07 16.64
C PRO A 193 -15.40 -10.34 15.52
N ASP A 194 -14.48 -11.27 15.75
CA ASP A 194 -13.57 -11.80 14.74
C ASP A 194 -13.59 -13.34 14.79
N PRO A 195 -14.70 -13.97 14.34
CA PRO A 195 -14.84 -15.42 14.40
C PRO A 195 -13.79 -16.17 13.56
N GLY A 196 -13.13 -15.46 12.63
CA GLY A 196 -12.06 -16.02 11.81
C GLY A 196 -10.67 -15.92 12.44
N GLY A 197 -10.49 -15.11 13.49
CA GLY A 197 -9.17 -14.76 14.04
C GLY A 197 -8.24 -14.14 12.99
N ILE A 198 -8.82 -13.41 12.03
CA ILE A 198 -8.11 -12.95 10.83
C ILE A 198 -7.87 -11.46 10.84
N ARG A 199 -8.45 -10.72 11.78
CA ARG A 199 -8.19 -9.30 11.91
C ARG A 199 -6.77 -9.09 12.47
N PRO A 200 -5.95 -8.23 11.86
CA PRO A 200 -4.63 -7.94 12.39
C PRO A 200 -4.75 -7.27 13.77
N THR A 201 -3.88 -7.66 14.69
CA THR A 201 -3.83 -7.02 16.02
C THR A 201 -3.34 -5.57 15.92
N ARG A 202 -3.72 -4.71 16.87
CA ARG A 202 -3.24 -3.31 16.93
C ARG A 202 -1.70 -3.22 16.92
N ARG A 203 -1.02 -4.11 17.64
CA ARG A 203 0.45 -4.20 17.65
C ARG A 203 1.02 -4.53 16.28
N MET A 204 0.37 -5.44 15.54
CA MET A 204 0.78 -5.78 14.19
C MET A 204 0.59 -4.59 13.24
N LEU A 205 -0.58 -3.95 13.27
CA LEU A 205 -0.86 -2.75 12.47
C LEU A 205 0.18 -1.65 12.71
N TYR A 206 0.46 -1.35 13.97
CA TYR A 206 1.47 -0.36 14.34
C TYR A 206 2.87 -0.71 13.79
N ARG A 207 3.33 -1.96 13.95
CA ARG A 207 4.65 -2.38 13.44
C ARG A 207 4.75 -2.29 11.92
N TYR A 208 3.71 -2.67 11.20
CA TYR A 208 3.71 -2.57 9.74
C TYR A 208 3.57 -1.13 9.25
N ALA A 209 2.77 -0.29 9.92
CA ALA A 209 2.69 1.14 9.64
C ALA A 209 4.05 1.83 9.85
N GLY A 210 4.70 1.56 10.97
CA GLY A 210 6.04 2.05 11.26
C GLY A 210 7.08 1.52 10.26
N PHE A 211 7.00 0.25 9.87
CA PHE A 211 7.84 -0.29 8.81
C PHE A 211 7.70 0.49 7.51
N PHE A 212 6.47 0.70 7.02
CA PHE A 212 6.25 1.42 5.77
C PHE A 212 6.72 2.87 5.80
N LEU A 213 6.53 3.57 6.92
CA LEU A 213 6.80 4.99 7.04
C LEU A 213 8.21 5.34 7.51
N ASN A 214 8.81 4.50 8.35
CA ASN A 214 10.01 4.84 9.12
C ASN A 214 11.23 3.96 8.81
N THR A 215 11.11 3.01 7.87
CA THR A 215 12.22 2.13 7.47
C THR A 215 12.59 2.30 6.01
N THR A 216 13.88 2.10 5.71
CA THR A 216 14.41 2.15 4.34
C THR A 216 13.76 1.08 3.46
N GLY A 217 13.59 -0.13 4.01
CA GLY A 217 12.97 -1.26 3.30
C GLY A 217 11.50 -1.01 2.98
N GLY A 218 10.72 -0.53 3.95
CA GLY A 218 9.29 -0.27 3.78
C GLY A 218 9.01 0.90 2.83
N ARG A 219 9.71 2.03 3.00
CA ARG A 219 9.60 3.16 2.06
C ARG A 219 10.00 2.74 0.65
N GLY A 220 11.13 2.05 0.51
CA GLY A 220 11.57 1.52 -0.78
C GLY A 220 10.59 0.55 -1.42
N TYR A 221 9.81 -0.20 -0.65
CA TYR A 221 8.74 -1.04 -1.19
C TYR A 221 7.60 -0.20 -1.78
N LEU A 222 7.14 0.83 -1.06
CA LEU A 222 6.07 1.71 -1.52
C LEU A 222 6.47 2.54 -2.75
N PHE A 223 7.72 3.01 -2.83
CA PHE A 223 8.21 3.73 -4.02
C PHE A 223 8.26 2.89 -5.30
N ARG A 224 8.15 1.56 -5.20
CA ARG A 224 8.06 0.63 -6.36
C ARG A 224 6.62 0.22 -6.67
N ARG A 225 5.62 0.91 -6.13
CA ARG A 225 4.20 0.68 -6.39
C ARG A 225 3.61 1.85 -7.16
N PRO A 226 2.45 1.67 -7.82
CA PRO A 226 1.72 2.76 -8.43
C PRO A 226 1.54 3.91 -7.43
N PHE A 227 1.57 5.13 -7.95
CA PHE A 227 1.60 6.35 -7.13
C PHE A 227 0.41 6.41 -6.16
N ALA A 228 -0.80 6.10 -6.65
CA ALA A 228 -2.02 6.00 -5.84
C ALA A 228 -1.88 5.03 -4.65
N VAL A 229 -1.36 3.82 -4.89
CA VAL A 229 -1.12 2.81 -3.85
C VAL A 229 -0.16 3.33 -2.78
N ARG A 230 0.93 3.99 -3.19
CA ARG A 230 1.87 4.58 -2.24
C ARG A 230 1.19 5.62 -1.35
N LEU A 231 0.44 6.55 -1.93
CA LEU A 231 -0.21 7.62 -1.17
C LEU A 231 -1.24 7.07 -0.18
N LEU A 232 -2.12 6.16 -0.62
CA LEU A 232 -3.17 5.60 0.23
C LEU A 232 -2.59 4.72 1.33
N VAL A 233 -1.62 3.86 1.03
CA VAL A 233 -0.97 3.05 2.08
C VAL A 233 -0.25 3.95 3.09
N SER A 234 0.46 4.99 2.63
CA SER A 234 1.06 5.98 3.53
C SER A 234 0.01 6.68 4.39
N TYR A 235 -1.13 7.10 3.83
CA TYR A 235 -2.23 7.73 4.54
C TYR A 235 -2.77 6.85 5.67
N TYR A 236 -3.13 5.60 5.37
CA TYR A 236 -3.64 4.69 6.39
C TYR A 236 -2.57 4.30 7.43
N CYS A 237 -1.30 4.22 7.05
CA CYS A 237 -0.21 4.03 8.02
C CYS A 237 -0.10 5.23 8.99
N LEU A 238 -0.25 6.46 8.49
CA LEU A 238 -0.25 7.66 9.35
C LEU A 238 -1.42 7.63 10.33
N LEU A 239 -2.61 7.24 9.90
CA LEU A 239 -3.77 7.11 10.79
C LEU A 239 -3.52 6.10 11.92
N ILE A 240 -2.91 4.94 11.59
CA ILE A 240 -2.58 3.90 12.57
C ILE A 240 -1.60 4.43 13.62
N ILE A 241 -0.52 5.08 13.21
CA ILE A 241 0.48 5.61 14.15
C ILE A 241 -0.09 6.80 14.94
N HIS A 242 -0.89 7.65 14.30
CA HIS A 242 -1.56 8.77 14.97
C HIS A 242 -2.48 8.30 16.09
N GLN A 243 -3.28 7.26 15.84
CA GLN A 243 -4.13 6.65 16.86
C GLN A 243 -3.28 6.09 18.01
N ALA A 244 -2.17 5.41 17.69
CA ALA A 244 -1.25 4.89 18.68
C ALA A 244 -0.63 6.02 19.54
N ASP A 245 -0.29 7.16 18.93
CA ASP A 245 0.21 8.35 19.61
C ASP A 245 -0.82 8.99 20.54
N MET A 246 -2.08 9.09 20.11
CA MET A 246 -3.18 9.61 20.93
C MET A 246 -3.44 8.72 22.15
N GLU A 247 -3.26 7.41 22.01
CA GLU A 247 -3.41 6.45 23.12
C GLU A 247 -2.16 6.35 24.01
N GLY A 248 -1.08 7.10 23.72
CA GLY A 248 0.20 6.96 24.43
C GLY A 248 0.91 5.62 24.19
N LYS A 249 0.55 4.91 23.11
CA LYS A 249 1.05 3.59 22.72
C LYS A 249 1.89 3.64 21.46
N ASN A 250 2.82 4.60 21.37
CA ASN A 250 3.85 4.68 20.33
C ASN A 250 5.22 4.32 20.95
N PRO A 251 5.53 3.02 21.18
CA PRO A 251 6.71 2.61 21.94
C PRO A 251 8.03 3.00 21.27
N GLU A 252 8.04 3.06 19.94
CA GLU A 252 9.21 3.34 19.13
C GLU A 252 9.40 4.84 18.87
N GLY A 253 8.48 5.69 19.37
CA GLY A 253 8.60 7.14 19.31
C GLY A 253 8.65 7.69 17.88
N ILE A 254 7.94 7.05 16.95
CA ILE A 254 7.96 7.43 15.53
C ILE A 254 7.32 8.81 15.38
N ASP A 255 8.10 9.80 14.96
CA ASP A 255 7.62 11.16 14.69
C ASP A 255 7.00 11.23 13.29
N ILE A 256 5.68 11.25 13.22
CA ILE A 256 4.95 11.28 11.96
C ILE A 256 4.66 12.68 11.43
N TYR A 257 4.96 13.74 12.19
CA TYR A 257 4.66 15.11 11.76
C TYR A 257 5.27 15.51 10.40
N PRO A 258 6.58 15.31 10.13
CA PRO A 258 7.14 15.64 8.82
C PRO A 258 6.45 14.83 7.70
N LEU A 259 6.15 13.56 7.97
CA LEU A 259 5.50 12.66 7.01
C LEU A 259 4.06 13.09 6.69
N ILE A 260 3.34 13.67 7.65
CA ILE A 260 2.01 14.25 7.43
C ILE A 260 2.10 15.43 6.45
N LEU A 261 3.08 16.33 6.62
CA LEU A 261 3.25 17.50 5.77
C LEU A 261 3.63 17.10 4.34
N ASP A 262 4.55 16.15 4.21
CA ASP A 262 4.97 15.60 2.92
C ASP A 262 3.76 14.97 2.21
N LEU A 263 3.07 14.02 2.87
CA LEU A 263 1.95 13.31 2.26
C LEU A 263 0.80 14.25 1.88
N ARG A 264 0.49 15.22 2.73
CA ARG A 264 -0.52 16.24 2.44
C ARG A 264 -0.17 17.00 1.16
N THR A 265 1.08 17.39 1.00
CA THR A 265 1.56 18.08 -0.19
C THR A 265 1.42 17.18 -1.42
N GLU A 266 1.80 15.91 -1.32
CA GLU A 266 1.68 14.97 -2.42
C GLU A 266 0.23 14.70 -2.84
N ILE A 267 -0.67 14.45 -1.87
CA ILE A 267 -2.10 14.23 -2.12
C ILE A 267 -2.75 15.48 -2.75
N ALA A 268 -2.38 16.69 -2.32
CA ALA A 268 -2.93 17.92 -2.88
C ALA A 268 -2.64 18.08 -4.39
N HIS A 269 -1.52 17.54 -4.86
CA HIS A 269 -1.15 17.56 -6.28
C HIS A 269 -1.72 16.38 -7.08
N TYR A 270 -2.24 15.35 -6.41
CA TYR A 270 -2.80 14.16 -7.04
C TYR A 270 -4.33 14.23 -7.12
N ARG A 271 -4.86 14.54 -8.31
CA ARG A 271 -6.29 14.85 -8.51
C ARG A 271 -7.18 13.66 -8.84
N ASP A 272 -6.62 12.47 -8.97
CA ASP A 272 -7.39 11.28 -9.38
C ASP A 272 -8.10 10.59 -8.20
N PHE A 273 -7.92 11.09 -6.98
CA PHE A 273 -8.63 10.59 -5.81
C PHE A 273 -10.02 11.21 -5.68
N GLU A 274 -11.04 10.35 -5.59
CA GLU A 274 -12.43 10.75 -5.36
C GLU A 274 -12.59 11.32 -3.93
N PHE A 275 -11.85 10.77 -2.95
CA PHE A 275 -11.90 11.23 -1.54
C PHE A 275 -10.79 12.20 -1.17
N GLN A 276 -10.16 12.86 -2.17
CA GLN A 276 -9.00 13.74 -1.96
C GLN A 276 -9.23 14.77 -0.84
N LYS A 277 -10.40 15.42 -0.84
CA LYS A 277 -10.74 16.44 0.15
C LYS A 277 -10.75 15.86 1.58
N ASP A 278 -11.35 14.70 1.77
CA ASP A 278 -11.46 14.06 3.08
C ASP A 278 -10.07 13.68 3.63
N TYR A 279 -9.18 13.20 2.75
CA TYR A 279 -7.79 12.91 3.09
C TYR A 279 -7.04 14.18 3.53
N LEU A 280 -7.16 15.27 2.77
CA LEU A 280 -6.50 16.55 3.09
C LEU A 280 -7.02 17.13 4.40
N ASP A 281 -8.33 17.12 4.61
CA ASP A 281 -8.96 17.62 5.84
C ASP A 281 -8.49 16.81 7.07
N GLN A 282 -8.36 15.48 6.93
CA GLN A 282 -7.84 14.62 7.99
C GLN A 282 -6.35 14.88 8.26
N LEU A 283 -5.52 15.02 7.24
CA LEU A 283 -4.11 15.34 7.40
C LEU A 283 -3.90 16.72 8.03
N ASP A 284 -4.75 17.70 7.69
CA ASP A 284 -4.74 19.04 8.29
C ASP A 284 -5.12 19.02 9.78
N ARG A 285 -6.10 18.18 10.17
CA ARG A 285 -6.42 17.93 11.59
C ARG A 285 -5.23 17.33 12.33
N MET A 286 -4.59 16.31 11.75
CA MET A 286 -3.42 15.67 12.35
C MET A 286 -2.25 16.65 12.48
N ALA A 287 -1.98 17.45 11.45
CA ALA A 287 -0.91 18.45 11.47
C ALA A 287 -1.12 19.50 12.57
N ARG A 288 -2.37 19.96 12.79
CA ARG A 288 -2.72 20.85 13.91
C ARG A 288 -2.40 20.20 15.25
N TYR A 289 -2.87 18.98 15.48
CA TYR A 289 -2.63 18.23 16.71
C TYR A 289 -1.14 18.14 17.07
N TYR A 290 -0.28 17.76 16.11
CA TYR A 290 1.15 17.62 16.39
C TYR A 290 1.87 18.95 16.59
N ARG A 291 1.41 20.03 15.92
CA ARG A 291 1.93 21.37 16.14
C ARG A 291 1.62 21.86 17.56
N GLU A 292 0.37 21.72 17.99
CA GLU A 292 -0.05 22.11 19.35
C GLU A 292 0.68 21.29 20.42
N LYS A 293 0.79 19.97 20.24
CA LYS A 293 1.53 19.07 21.14
C LYS A 293 3.01 19.44 21.31
N ARG A 294 3.63 20.08 20.30
CA ARG A 294 5.02 20.54 20.35
C ARG A 294 5.17 21.89 21.03
N HIS A 295 4.22 22.81 20.85
CA HIS A 295 4.25 24.13 21.47
C HIS A 295 3.77 24.13 22.92
N GLY A 296 3.01 23.12 23.35
CA GLY A 296 2.59 22.92 24.73
C GLY A 296 3.60 22.18 25.62
N ARG A 297 4.86 22.05 25.18
CA ARG A 297 5.98 21.46 25.94
C ARG A 297 7.02 22.51 26.28
#